data_AF-A0A660N3W2-F1
#
_entry.id   AF-A0A660N3W2-F1
#
_cell.length_a   1.000
_cell.length_b   1.000
_cell.length_c   1.000
_cell.angle_alpha   90.00
_cell.angle_beta   90.00
_cell.angle_gamma   90.00
#
_symmetry.space_group_name_H-M   'P 1'
#
loop_
_entity.id
_entity.type
_entity.pdbx_description
1 polymer ?
#
loop_
_entity_poly.entity_id
_entity_poly.type
_entity_poly.pdbx_seq_one_letter_code
_entity_poly.pdbx_strand_id
1 'polypeptide(L)'
;MDYPNDYLTEERLGEIFQIAQPDIAFVHNKIVPDSGIKNRPDYRFESLKLIVEFDGNQHYQDAAVIVRDREKDRVYTAMGYRVLRIPYFVQMTQALLQECFGVPIVYHQVYPHGFIDAKAVLPANFCELGVQRFMADLVRFSAYQAEILQSLREKVAEKGDVDLVVPPSLRAWLLNKAA
;
A
#
# COMPACT_ATOMS: atom_id res chain seq x y z
N MET A 1 -13.56 -9.18 16.45
CA MET A 1 -12.43 -9.02 17.38
C MET A 1 -11.92 -7.60 17.19
N ASP A 2 -11.84 -6.83 18.27
CA ASP A 2 -11.20 -5.52 18.22
C ASP A 2 -9.69 -5.79 18.27
N TYR A 3 -9.07 -5.75 17.10
CA TYR A 3 -7.64 -5.93 16.98
C TYR A 3 -6.96 -4.67 17.53
N PRO A 4 -5.96 -4.76 18.43
CA PRO A 4 -5.16 -3.58 18.78
C PRO A 4 -4.62 -2.91 17.50
N ASN A 5 -4.42 -1.59 17.52
CA ASN A 5 -3.94 -0.77 16.38
C ASN A 5 -2.49 -1.12 15.95
N ASP A 6 -2.31 -2.33 15.45
CA ASP A 6 -1.02 -2.93 15.10
C ASP A 6 -0.94 -3.22 13.59
N TYR A 7 -1.97 -2.87 12.83
CA TYR A 7 -1.89 -2.84 11.37
C TYR A 7 -1.04 -1.66 10.90
N LEU A 8 -0.46 -1.81 9.72
CA LEU A 8 0.41 -0.84 9.08
C LEU A 8 -0.35 0.44 8.76
N THR A 9 0.20 1.54 9.25
CA THR A 9 -0.15 2.91 8.89
C THR A 9 1.10 3.63 8.41
N GLU A 10 0.96 4.84 7.85
CA GLU A 10 2.11 5.70 7.54
C GLU A 10 3.01 5.88 8.77
N GLU A 11 2.45 6.24 9.94
CA GLU A 11 3.22 6.45 11.17
C GLU A 11 3.98 5.18 11.61
N ARG A 12 3.30 4.02 11.61
CA ARG A 12 3.92 2.73 11.95
C ARG A 12 5.03 2.35 10.97
N LEU A 13 4.92 2.75 9.70
CA LEU A 13 5.98 2.53 8.71
C LEU A 13 7.28 3.21 9.13
N GLY A 14 7.19 4.46 9.63
CA GLY A 14 8.33 5.17 10.19
C GLY A 14 8.95 4.50 11.42
N GLU A 15 8.12 4.01 12.34
CA GLU A 15 8.59 3.24 13.51
C GLU A 15 9.34 1.97 13.08
N ILE A 16 8.78 1.23 12.12
CA ILE A 16 9.41 0.03 11.57
C ILE A 16 10.76 0.36 10.95
N PHE A 17 10.87 1.45 10.19
CA PHE A 17 12.15 1.85 9.59
C PHE A 17 13.21 2.21 10.62
N GLN A 18 12.85 2.90 11.69
CA GLN A 18 13.77 3.21 12.79
C GLN A 18 14.30 1.94 13.48
N ILE A 19 13.46 0.93 13.65
CA ILE A 19 13.85 -0.35 14.27
C ILE A 19 14.67 -1.21 13.30
N ALA A 20 14.24 -1.28 12.04
CA ALA A 20 14.83 -2.14 11.03
C ALA A 20 16.21 -1.66 10.54
N GLN A 21 16.40 -0.34 10.47
CA GLN A 21 17.60 0.31 9.93
C GLN A 21 17.91 1.60 10.73
N PRO A 22 18.29 1.50 12.01
CA PRO A 22 18.50 2.66 12.88
C PRO A 22 19.61 3.59 12.39
N ASP A 23 20.59 3.05 11.66
CA ASP A 23 21.74 3.81 11.16
C ASP A 23 21.46 4.51 9.82
N ILE A 24 20.33 4.23 9.17
CA ILE A 24 19.96 4.87 7.90
C ILE A 24 18.99 6.02 8.18
N ALA A 25 19.50 7.24 8.04
CA ALA A 25 18.67 8.44 8.15
C ALA A 25 17.61 8.50 7.04
N PHE A 26 16.39 8.85 7.42
CA PHE A 26 15.30 9.18 6.50
C PHE A 26 14.71 10.55 6.78
N VAL A 27 14.10 11.12 5.75
CA VAL A 27 13.34 12.36 5.81
C VAL A 27 11.87 12.02 5.69
N HIS A 28 11.09 12.42 6.70
CA HIS A 28 9.65 12.21 6.73
C HIS A 28 8.89 13.49 6.36
N ASN A 29 7.92 13.39 5.46
CA ASN A 29 6.96 14.47 5.14
C ASN A 29 7.60 15.84 4.82
N LYS A 30 8.69 15.85 4.04
CA LYS A 30 9.34 17.08 3.53
C LYS A 30 9.56 17.04 2.04
N ILE A 31 9.46 18.20 1.40
CA ILE A 31 9.71 18.38 -0.03
C ILE A 31 11.09 17.84 -0.40
N VAL A 32 11.19 17.22 -1.57
CA VAL A 32 12.48 16.80 -2.15
C VAL A 32 13.15 18.03 -2.76
N PRO A 33 14.37 18.40 -2.31
CA PRO A 33 15.11 19.54 -2.89
C PRO A 33 15.21 19.41 -4.40
N ASP A 34 15.08 20.53 -5.10
CA ASP A 34 15.21 20.63 -6.57
C ASP A 34 14.23 19.78 -7.39
N SER A 35 13.19 19.22 -6.78
CA SER A 35 12.17 18.41 -7.48
C SER A 35 11.21 19.23 -8.36
N GLY A 36 11.14 20.54 -8.16
CA GLY A 36 10.21 21.42 -8.89
C GLY A 36 8.73 21.24 -8.51
N ILE A 37 8.39 20.34 -7.58
CA ILE A 37 7.03 20.09 -7.09
C ILE A 37 6.92 20.37 -5.59
N LYS A 38 5.70 20.69 -5.12
CA LYS A 38 5.43 20.97 -3.70
C LYS A 38 5.03 19.72 -2.90
N ASN A 39 4.88 18.59 -3.57
CA ASN A 39 4.51 17.33 -2.95
C ASN A 39 5.60 16.89 -1.96
N ARG A 40 5.17 16.18 -0.93
CA ARG A 40 6.04 15.64 0.11
C ARG A 40 5.85 14.13 0.08
N PRO A 41 6.92 13.34 -0.13
CA PRO A 41 6.83 11.91 0.08
C PRO A 41 6.76 11.61 1.58
N ASP A 42 6.16 10.48 1.91
CA ASP A 42 5.99 10.04 3.30
C ASP A 42 7.37 9.76 3.91
N TYR A 43 8.19 8.92 3.25
CA TYR A 43 9.53 8.60 3.70
C TYR A 43 10.53 8.63 2.55
N ARG A 44 11.66 9.30 2.75
CA ARG A 44 12.74 9.42 1.78
C ARG A 44 14.10 9.09 2.38
N PHE A 45 14.81 8.17 1.76
CA PHE A 45 16.15 7.74 2.12
C PHE A 45 17.14 8.22 1.06
N GLU A 46 17.91 9.26 1.38
CA GLU A 46 18.83 9.88 0.42
C GLU A 46 19.96 8.94 -0.01
N SER A 47 20.57 8.24 0.96
CA SER A 47 21.69 7.33 0.72
C SER A 47 21.31 6.15 -0.18
N LEU A 48 20.04 5.75 -0.17
CA LEU A 48 19.51 4.63 -0.95
C LEU A 48 18.82 5.05 -2.24
N LYS A 49 18.66 6.36 -2.47
CA LYS A 49 17.75 6.89 -3.50
C LYS A 49 16.42 6.15 -3.50
N LEU A 50 15.80 6.04 -2.32
CA LEU A 50 14.53 5.37 -2.11
C LEU A 50 13.49 6.36 -1.57
N ILE A 51 12.29 6.28 -2.11
CA ILE A 51 11.08 6.84 -1.52
C ILE A 51 10.12 5.69 -1.22
N VAL A 52 9.58 5.68 -0.02
CA VAL A 52 8.52 4.74 0.38
C VAL A 52 7.29 5.55 0.74
N GLU A 53 6.16 5.16 0.19
CA GLU A 53 4.86 5.78 0.40
C GLU A 53 3.82 4.78 0.89
N PHE A 54 2.91 5.25 1.72
CA PHE A 54 1.77 4.49 2.22
C PHE A 54 0.48 4.96 1.55
N ASP A 55 -0.12 4.10 0.73
CA ASP A 55 -1.31 4.43 -0.04
C ASP A 55 -2.56 4.12 0.80
N GLY A 56 -3.05 5.14 1.52
CA GLY A 56 -4.36 5.11 2.18
C GLY A 56 -5.55 5.04 1.21
N ASN A 57 -6.77 4.98 1.74
CA ASN A 57 -8.00 4.82 0.95
C ASN A 57 -8.19 5.90 -0.15
N GLN A 58 -7.83 7.16 0.10
CA GLN A 58 -7.96 8.25 -0.88
C GLN A 58 -7.18 7.99 -2.18
N HIS A 59 -6.09 7.23 -2.11
CA HIS A 59 -5.28 6.84 -3.28
C HIS A 59 -5.99 5.83 -4.21
N TYR A 60 -7.20 5.39 -3.84
CA TYR A 60 -8.07 4.53 -4.62
C TYR A 60 -9.45 5.15 -4.88
N GLN A 61 -9.89 6.11 -4.05
CA GLN A 61 -11.22 6.73 -4.20
C GLN A 61 -11.22 8.00 -5.05
N ASP A 62 -10.10 8.73 -5.13
CA ASP A 62 -10.04 10.02 -5.81
C ASP A 62 -9.11 9.99 -7.03
N ALA A 63 -9.71 10.16 -8.22
CA ALA A 63 -8.98 10.22 -9.48
C ALA A 63 -7.94 11.36 -9.53
N ALA A 64 -8.22 12.51 -8.91
CA ALA A 64 -7.28 13.64 -8.87
C ALA A 64 -6.09 13.36 -7.95
N VAL A 65 -6.26 12.56 -6.89
CA VAL A 65 -5.14 12.04 -6.09
C VAL A 65 -4.29 11.09 -6.94
N ILE A 66 -4.90 10.11 -7.60
CA ILE A 66 -4.20 9.13 -8.43
C ILE A 66 -3.39 9.79 -9.55
N VAL A 67 -3.96 10.79 -10.24
CA VAL A 67 -3.25 11.52 -11.30
C VAL A 67 -2.07 12.30 -10.75
N ARG A 68 -2.22 12.94 -9.58
CA ARG A 68 -1.11 13.65 -8.93
C ARG A 68 0.00 12.72 -8.47
N ASP A 69 -0.34 11.52 -7.97
CA ASP A 69 0.65 10.51 -7.61
C ASP A 69 1.47 10.07 -8.82
N ARG A 70 0.83 9.86 -9.98
CA ARG A 70 1.54 9.48 -11.20
C ARG A 70 2.59 10.51 -11.61
N GLU A 71 2.25 11.81 -11.56
CA GLU A 71 3.24 12.86 -11.87
C GLU A 71 4.32 12.96 -10.79
N LYS A 72 3.94 12.80 -9.52
CA LYS A 72 4.89 12.77 -8.40
C LYS A 72 5.92 11.63 -8.56
N ASP A 73 5.44 10.42 -8.81
CA ASP A 73 6.28 9.24 -9.04
C ASP A 73 7.19 9.47 -10.26
N ARG A 74 6.65 10.04 -11.36
CA ARG A 74 7.43 10.38 -12.56
C ARG A 74 8.58 11.33 -12.26
N VAL A 75 8.31 12.41 -11.51
CA VAL A 75 9.32 13.40 -11.10
C VAL A 75 10.39 12.74 -10.23
N TYR A 76 10.00 12.00 -9.20
CA TYR A 76 10.97 11.39 -8.30
C TYR A 76 11.80 10.29 -8.97
N THR A 77 11.21 9.49 -9.85
CA THR A 77 11.96 8.52 -10.66
C THR A 77 12.93 9.21 -11.61
N ALA A 78 12.56 10.33 -12.23
CA ALA A 78 13.48 11.11 -13.06
C ALA A 78 14.66 11.70 -12.26
N MET A 79 14.46 11.96 -10.97
CA MET A 79 15.53 12.36 -10.03
C MET A 79 16.41 11.19 -9.56
N GLY A 80 16.13 9.97 -10.04
CA GLY A 80 16.88 8.76 -9.70
C GLY A 80 16.39 8.03 -8.47
N TYR A 81 15.26 8.42 -7.86
CA TYR A 81 14.66 7.65 -6.77
C TYR A 81 13.90 6.44 -7.29
N ARG A 82 14.09 5.29 -6.63
CA ARG A 82 13.12 4.21 -6.68
C ARG A 82 11.94 4.55 -5.76
N VAL A 83 10.72 4.39 -6.26
CA VAL A 83 9.50 4.66 -5.49
C VAL A 83 8.77 3.34 -5.18
N LEU A 84 8.60 3.04 -3.89
CA LEU A 84 7.82 1.90 -3.41
C LEU A 84 6.56 2.42 -2.73
N ARG A 85 5.38 2.11 -3.29
CA ARG A 85 4.09 2.44 -2.70
C ARG A 85 3.51 1.18 -2.06
N ILE A 86 3.11 1.26 -0.81
CA ILE A 86 2.54 0.15 -0.04
C ILE A 86 1.04 0.43 0.17
N PRO A 87 0.13 -0.36 -0.44
CA PRO A 87 -1.31 -0.22 -0.24
C PRO A 87 -1.70 -0.44 1.22
N TYR A 88 -2.74 0.24 1.69
CA TYR A 88 -3.28 0.03 3.05
C TYR A 88 -3.79 -1.40 3.33
N PHE A 89 -4.03 -2.21 2.29
CA PHE A 89 -4.37 -3.63 2.42
C PHE A 89 -3.13 -4.56 2.34
N VAL A 90 -1.92 -4.01 2.33
CA VAL A 90 -0.65 -4.75 2.40
C VAL A 90 0.07 -4.39 3.69
N GLN A 91 0.38 -5.39 4.50
CA GLN A 91 1.14 -5.23 5.73
C GLN A 91 2.64 -5.36 5.48
N MET A 92 3.45 -4.83 6.39
CA MET A 92 4.90 -4.95 6.27
C MET A 92 5.33 -6.40 6.47
N THR A 93 6.33 -6.82 5.69
CA THR A 93 6.93 -8.15 5.78
C THR A 93 8.44 -8.04 5.71
N GLN A 94 9.15 -9.10 6.12
CA GLN A 94 10.59 -9.21 5.90
C GLN A 94 10.96 -9.05 4.41
N ALA A 95 10.15 -9.59 3.49
CA ALA A 95 10.42 -9.48 2.05
C ALA A 95 10.31 -8.02 1.55
N LEU A 96 9.32 -7.26 2.02
CA LEU A 96 9.18 -5.84 1.67
C LEU A 96 10.30 -4.98 2.28
N LEU A 97 10.72 -5.28 3.50
CA LEU A 97 11.89 -4.61 4.10
C LEU A 97 13.17 -4.93 3.33
N GLN A 98 13.35 -6.17 2.91
CA GLN A 98 14.46 -6.55 2.04
C GLN A 98 14.39 -5.84 0.69
N GLU A 99 13.20 -5.66 0.11
CA GLU A 99 13.02 -4.86 -1.12
C GLU A 99 13.37 -3.38 -0.89
N CYS A 100 13.03 -2.80 0.27
CA CYS A 100 13.42 -1.43 0.62
C CYS A 100 14.94 -1.29 0.69
N PHE A 101 15.59 -2.11 1.51
CA PHE A 101 16.95 -1.85 1.97
C PHE A 101 18.03 -2.70 1.28
N GLY A 102 17.63 -3.66 0.44
CA GLY A 102 18.56 -4.55 -0.28
C GLY A 102 19.28 -5.56 0.61
N VAL A 103 18.95 -5.62 1.90
CA VAL A 103 19.54 -6.54 2.87
C VAL A 103 18.44 -7.31 3.62
N PRO A 104 18.65 -8.59 3.98
CA PRO A 104 17.69 -9.32 4.79
C PRO A 104 17.51 -8.65 6.16
N ILE A 105 16.25 -8.39 6.55
CA ILE A 105 15.90 -7.84 7.86
C ILE A 105 14.95 -8.80 8.55
N VAL A 106 15.31 -9.27 9.75
CA VAL A 106 14.43 -10.11 10.55
C VAL A 106 13.25 -9.27 11.01
N TYR A 107 12.05 -9.63 10.54
CA TYR A 107 10.82 -8.93 10.89
C TYR A 107 9.69 -9.94 11.05
N HIS A 108 8.99 -9.86 12.18
CA HIS A 108 7.83 -10.68 12.43
C HIS A 108 6.56 -9.89 12.09
N GLN A 109 5.92 -10.27 11.00
CA GLN A 109 4.61 -9.75 10.64
C GLN A 109 3.58 -10.21 11.67
N VAL A 110 2.92 -9.24 12.29
CA VAL A 110 1.91 -9.47 13.32
C VAL A 110 0.47 -9.39 12.80
N TYR A 111 0.27 -8.76 11.63
CA TYR A 111 -1.04 -8.57 11.01
C TYR A 111 -1.08 -9.16 9.59
N PRO A 112 -2.16 -9.88 9.21
CA PRO A 112 -2.28 -10.48 7.88
C PRO A 112 -2.47 -9.42 6.80
N HIS A 113 -2.27 -9.77 5.53
CA HIS A 113 -2.64 -8.90 4.42
C HIS A 113 -4.17 -8.87 4.21
N GLY A 114 -4.67 -7.81 3.59
CA GLY A 114 -6.06 -7.69 3.17
C GLY A 114 -6.85 -6.57 3.86
N PHE A 115 -8.17 -6.63 3.69
CA PHE A 115 -9.13 -5.61 4.15
C PHE A 115 -9.66 -5.97 5.55
N ILE A 116 -8.79 -5.98 6.55
CA ILE A 116 -9.07 -6.59 7.85
C ILE A 116 -9.81 -5.62 8.80
N ASP A 117 -9.55 -4.32 8.68
CA ASP A 117 -10.26 -3.31 9.47
C ASP A 117 -11.77 -3.31 9.15
N ALA A 118 -12.61 -3.22 10.18
CA ALA A 118 -14.07 -3.25 10.02
C ALA A 118 -14.60 -2.08 9.17
N LYS A 119 -13.90 -0.94 9.21
CA LYS A 119 -14.18 0.29 8.48
C LYS A 119 -13.26 0.47 7.26
N ALA A 120 -12.49 -0.55 6.89
CA ALA A 120 -11.70 -0.52 5.67
C ALA A 120 -12.58 -0.14 4.49
N VAL A 121 -12.16 0.85 3.70
CA VAL A 121 -12.77 1.11 2.40
C VAL A 121 -12.56 -0.13 1.54
N LEU A 122 -13.62 -0.63 0.92
CA LEU A 122 -13.57 -1.82 0.07
C LEU A 122 -13.53 -1.43 -1.41
N PRO A 123 -13.05 -2.32 -2.30
CA PRO A 123 -12.94 -2.03 -3.73
C PRO A 123 -14.22 -1.53 -4.39
N ALA A 124 -15.41 -1.90 -3.90
CA ALA A 124 -16.70 -1.37 -4.36
C ALA A 124 -16.78 0.16 -4.32
N ASN A 125 -16.04 0.81 -3.42
CA ASN A 125 -16.00 2.26 -3.26
C ASN A 125 -14.80 2.93 -3.96
N PHE A 126 -14.02 2.17 -4.72
CA PHE A 126 -12.92 2.73 -5.51
C PHE A 126 -13.48 3.43 -6.76
N CYS A 127 -12.85 4.52 -7.15
CA CYS A 127 -13.11 5.10 -8.46
C CYS A 127 -12.53 4.19 -9.57
N GLU A 128 -12.92 4.40 -10.82
CA GLU A 128 -12.45 3.57 -11.96
C GLU A 128 -10.91 3.47 -12.02
N LEU A 129 -10.21 4.59 -11.82
CA LEU A 129 -8.74 4.59 -11.76
C LEU A 129 -8.20 3.84 -10.52
N GLY A 130 -8.93 3.86 -9.42
CA GLY A 130 -8.59 3.12 -8.20
C GLY A 130 -8.76 1.62 -8.37
N VAL A 131 -9.80 1.17 -9.08
CA VAL A 131 -9.98 -0.24 -9.46
C VAL A 131 -8.79 -0.70 -10.31
N GLN A 132 -8.38 0.10 -11.31
CA GLN A 132 -7.21 -0.20 -12.12
C GLN A 132 -5.92 -0.27 -11.30
N ARG A 133 -5.70 0.69 -10.39
CA ARG A 133 -4.55 0.69 -9.46
C ARG A 133 -4.57 -0.54 -8.56
N PHE A 134 -5.71 -0.87 -7.96
CA PHE A 134 -5.88 -2.06 -7.13
C PHE A 134 -5.51 -3.35 -7.87
N MET A 135 -5.96 -3.50 -9.11
CA MET A 135 -5.62 -4.66 -9.94
C MET A 135 -4.12 -4.72 -10.27
N ALA A 136 -3.47 -3.58 -10.51
CA ALA A 136 -2.02 -3.51 -10.70
C ALA A 136 -1.26 -3.86 -9.41
N ASP A 137 -1.73 -3.38 -8.26
CA ASP A 137 -1.14 -3.71 -6.95
C ASP A 137 -1.26 -5.20 -6.65
N LEU A 138 -2.37 -5.85 -6.98
CA LEU A 138 -2.52 -7.30 -6.84
C LEU A 138 -1.54 -8.10 -7.68
N VAL A 139 -1.09 -7.56 -8.82
CA VAL A 139 -0.03 -8.16 -9.64
C VAL A 139 1.34 -7.89 -9.00
N ARG A 140 1.60 -6.66 -8.55
CA ARG A 140 2.86 -6.27 -7.89
C ARG A 140 3.09 -7.09 -6.60
N PHE A 141 2.04 -7.26 -5.81
CA PHE A 141 2.04 -7.98 -4.54
C PHE A 141 1.43 -9.38 -4.70
N SER A 142 1.72 -10.06 -5.82
CA SER A 142 1.14 -11.36 -6.14
C SER A 142 1.39 -12.43 -5.06
N ALA A 143 2.50 -12.31 -4.32
CA ALA A 143 2.81 -13.17 -3.17
C ALA A 143 1.75 -13.11 -2.07
N TYR A 144 1.07 -11.97 -1.92
CA TYR A 144 0.04 -11.72 -0.88
C TYR A 144 -1.38 -11.78 -1.44
N GLN A 145 -1.51 -12.05 -2.74
CA GLN A 145 -2.81 -12.02 -3.43
C GLN A 145 -3.81 -12.98 -2.78
N ALA A 146 -3.39 -14.19 -2.40
CA ALA A 146 -4.28 -15.18 -1.78
C ALA A 146 -4.92 -14.67 -0.47
N GLU A 147 -4.13 -14.07 0.42
CA GLU A 147 -4.62 -13.47 1.67
C GLU A 147 -5.57 -12.30 1.40
N ILE A 148 -5.22 -11.41 0.45
CA ILE A 148 -6.06 -10.28 0.09
C ILE A 148 -7.42 -10.76 -0.47
N LEU A 149 -7.43 -11.76 -1.35
CA LEU A 149 -8.68 -12.35 -1.86
C LEU A 149 -9.50 -12.99 -0.75
N GLN A 150 -8.85 -13.70 0.17
CA GLN A 150 -9.53 -14.34 1.29
C GLN A 150 -10.21 -13.29 2.18
N SER A 151 -9.52 -12.19 2.50
CA SER A 151 -10.11 -11.08 3.27
C SER A 151 -11.33 -10.45 2.58
N LEU A 152 -11.31 -10.33 1.24
CA LEU A 152 -12.47 -9.82 0.50
C LEU A 152 -13.65 -10.80 0.56
N ARG A 153 -13.41 -12.10 0.49
CA ARG A 153 -14.47 -13.12 0.63
C ARG A 153 -15.09 -13.09 2.02
N GLU A 154 -14.28 -12.91 3.06
CA GLU A 154 -14.76 -12.71 4.42
C GLU A 154 -15.62 -11.46 4.54
N LYS A 155 -15.24 -10.36 3.86
CA LYS A 155 -16.09 -9.16 3.78
C LYS A 155 -17.40 -9.42 3.05
N VAL A 156 -17.44 -10.25 2.01
CA VAL A 156 -18.70 -10.64 1.35
C VAL A 156 -19.60 -11.40 2.33
N ALA A 157 -19.05 -12.34 3.08
CA ALA A 157 -19.78 -13.08 4.10
C ALA A 157 -20.29 -12.15 5.24
N GLU A 158 -19.48 -11.17 5.65
CA GLU A 158 -19.84 -10.18 6.68
C GLU A 158 -20.97 -9.24 6.21
N LYS A 159 -20.90 -8.75 4.97
CA LYS A 159 -21.86 -7.76 4.43
C LYS A 159 -23.12 -8.40 3.87
N GLY A 160 -23.06 -9.68 3.48
CA GLY A 160 -24.17 -10.41 2.85
C GLY A 160 -24.44 -10.00 1.39
N ASP A 161 -23.64 -9.10 0.83
CA ASP A 161 -23.77 -8.61 -0.54
C ASP A 161 -22.39 -8.33 -1.15
N VAL A 162 -22.11 -8.95 -2.30
CA VAL A 162 -20.84 -8.82 -3.02
C VAL A 162 -20.62 -7.41 -3.56
N ASP A 163 -21.70 -6.67 -3.86
CA ASP A 163 -21.64 -5.32 -4.41
C ASP A 163 -21.24 -4.27 -3.38
N LEU A 164 -21.30 -4.61 -2.09
CA LEU A 164 -20.77 -3.79 -1.02
C LEU A 164 -19.26 -4.00 -0.83
N VAL A 165 -18.64 -4.94 -1.55
CA VAL A 165 -17.23 -5.34 -1.37
C VAL A 165 -16.41 -5.08 -2.63
N VAL A 166 -16.86 -5.55 -3.79
CA VAL A 166 -16.18 -5.32 -5.08
C VAL A 166 -17.14 -4.72 -6.10
N PRO A 167 -16.66 -3.90 -7.04
CA PRO A 167 -17.51 -3.38 -8.09
C PRO A 167 -17.97 -4.52 -9.03
N PRO A 168 -19.07 -4.34 -9.78
CA PRO A 168 -19.60 -5.36 -10.69
C PRO A 168 -18.55 -5.95 -11.64
N SER A 169 -17.61 -5.14 -12.12
CA SER A 169 -16.51 -5.54 -13.01
C SER A 169 -15.55 -6.56 -12.40
N LEU A 170 -15.45 -6.63 -11.07
CA LEU A 170 -14.55 -7.53 -10.35
C LEU A 170 -15.24 -8.75 -9.72
N ARG A 171 -16.57 -8.89 -9.82
CA ARG A 171 -17.29 -10.04 -9.22
C ARG A 171 -16.77 -11.37 -9.74
N ALA A 172 -16.70 -11.52 -11.06
CA ALA A 172 -16.23 -12.75 -11.69
C ALA A 172 -14.78 -13.06 -11.28
N TRP A 173 -13.93 -12.03 -11.17
CA TRP A 173 -12.56 -12.20 -10.71
C TRP A 173 -12.49 -12.73 -9.26
N LEU A 174 -13.29 -12.17 -8.35
CA LEU A 174 -13.32 -12.59 -6.94
C LEU A 174 -13.84 -14.04 -6.77
N LEU A 175 -14.88 -14.40 -7.54
CA LEU A 175 -15.54 -15.71 -7.49
C LEU A 175 -14.76 -16.80 -8.23
N ASN A 176 -14.12 -16.49 -9.37
CA ASN A 176 -13.46 -17.48 -10.23
C ASN A 176 -12.03 -17.82 -9.81
N LYS A 177 -11.36 -16.99 -8.99
CA LYS A 177 -10.08 -17.35 -8.35
C LYS A 177 -10.24 -18.35 -7.20
N ALA A 178 -11.29 -19.17 -7.25
CA ALA A 178 -11.50 -20.34 -6.41
C ALA A 178 -11.04 -21.58 -7.18
N ALA A 179 -9.73 -21.69 -7.40
CA ALA A 179 -9.07 -22.91 -7.86
C ALA A 179 -7.60 -22.84 -7.42
#